data_AF-A0A3S8RM34-F1
#
_entry.id   AF-A0A3S8RM34-F1
#
_cell.length_a   1.000
_cell.length_b   1.000
_cell.length_c   1.000
_cell.angle_alpha   90.00
_cell.angle_beta   90.00
_cell.angle_gamma   90.00
#
_symmetry.space_group_name_H-M   'P 1'
#
loop_
_entity.id
_entity.type
_entity.pdbx_description
1 polymer ?
#
loop_
_entity_poly.entity_id
_entity_poly.type
_entity_poly.pdbx_seq_one_letter_code
_entity_poly.pdbx_strand_id
1 'polypeptide(L)'
;MDALNCKQLKKRIKDYKVLALLILVGLMTVTWLGWENRPAQMRSARYTNVQNYETITGSYDFTDTYTYFESLGAPVSQSLFKLEKPYTYNANKVDVVFQGYELVELEQAIQIGTASRTPKTKRYLIIHVVMENHQQEPIVVKNFQNFNFERDYLTAIKTDASYPNLNWTSASATGGQITIQPESSQAGDLLVALSPTHYANLFMDGGIKVESPEIDFEDDLSDDRLFESYRQLDLPIAETAVAKIYDTSAALPTNMLRSANGHGVVTEQYLPDVTFKSEDGLLSATLERIDFINAEYKPSYREGRRYAEKGVQRSMVYRVRFENHGTRPIQVTDLQTALESVNTGRKRSNYPASSRSFINPNEPKEVLYELEEHSNSVMKINSGDQLEFTVVSESNRTLLTGTFILEK
;
A
#
# COMPACT_ATOMS: atom_id res chain seq x y z
N MET A 1 -24.98 38.04 -54.33
CA MET A 1 -23.94 36.98 -54.23
C MET A 1 -23.70 36.54 -52.78
N ASP A 2 -24.49 37.01 -51.80
CA ASP A 2 -24.12 36.97 -50.38
C ASP A 2 -24.68 35.77 -49.59
N ALA A 3 -25.77 35.16 -50.05
CA ALA A 3 -26.39 34.01 -49.38
C ALA A 3 -25.58 32.70 -49.52
N LEU A 4 -24.85 32.54 -50.63
CA LEU A 4 -24.04 31.34 -50.90
C LEU A 4 -22.78 31.32 -50.00
N ASN A 5 -22.15 32.47 -49.82
CA ASN A 5 -20.98 32.65 -48.94
C ASN A 5 -21.34 32.41 -47.47
N CYS A 6 -22.52 32.85 -47.03
CA CYS A 6 -22.97 32.67 -45.64
C CYS A 6 -23.29 31.19 -45.31
N LYS A 7 -23.85 30.43 -46.26
CA LYS A 7 -24.07 28.96 -46.10
C LYS A 7 -22.76 28.17 -46.05
N GLN A 8 -21.80 28.50 -46.92
CA GLN A 8 -20.48 27.83 -46.92
C GLN A 8 -19.68 28.15 -45.65
N LEU A 9 -19.77 29.38 -45.15
CA LEU A 9 -19.14 29.77 -43.87
C LEU A 9 -19.75 29.01 -42.69
N LYS A 10 -21.09 28.93 -42.60
CA LYS A 10 -21.79 28.16 -41.55
C LYS A 10 -21.43 26.67 -41.59
N LYS A 11 -21.29 26.09 -42.78
CA LYS A 11 -20.87 24.69 -42.96
C LYS A 11 -19.43 24.49 -42.47
N ARG A 12 -18.48 25.34 -42.89
CA ARG A 12 -17.09 25.31 -42.40
C ARG A 12 -17.01 25.45 -40.87
N ILE A 13 -17.74 26.39 -40.27
CA ILE A 13 -17.77 26.56 -38.80
C ILE A 13 -18.28 25.29 -38.11
N LYS A 14 -19.32 24.65 -38.65
CA LYS A 14 -19.86 23.40 -38.11
C LYS A 14 -18.85 22.26 -38.24
N ASP A 15 -18.18 22.15 -39.40
CA ASP A 15 -17.16 21.14 -39.65
C ASP A 15 -15.92 21.35 -38.75
N TYR A 16 -15.49 22.59 -38.50
CA TYR A 16 -14.43 22.91 -37.53
C TYR A 16 -14.81 22.57 -36.09
N LYS A 17 -16.07 22.83 -35.69
CA LYS A 17 -16.56 22.42 -34.36
C LYS A 17 -16.59 20.91 -34.19
N VAL A 18 -17.02 20.18 -35.23
CA VAL A 18 -17.03 18.71 -35.22
C VAL A 18 -15.60 18.17 -35.19
N LEU A 19 -14.68 18.73 -35.98
CA LEU A 19 -13.27 18.35 -35.98
C LEU A 19 -12.62 18.62 -34.61
N ALA A 20 -12.86 19.80 -34.03
CA ALA A 20 -12.37 20.13 -32.70
C ALA A 20 -12.92 19.16 -31.65
N LEU A 21 -14.20 18.81 -31.70
CA LEU A 21 -14.81 17.82 -30.81
C LEU A 21 -14.16 16.44 -30.99
N LEU A 22 -13.93 15.99 -32.23
CA LEU A 22 -13.27 14.71 -32.52
C LEU A 22 -11.81 14.70 -32.04
N ILE A 23 -11.07 15.81 -32.19
CA ILE A 23 -9.71 15.96 -31.65
C ILE A 23 -9.74 15.90 -30.12
N LEU A 24 -10.69 16.58 -29.48
CA LEU A 24 -10.82 16.60 -28.02
C LEU A 24 -11.21 15.22 -27.47
N VAL A 25 -12.14 14.52 -28.12
CA VAL A 25 -12.48 13.14 -27.81
C VAL A 25 -11.29 12.22 -28.07
N GLY A 26 -10.59 12.37 -29.19
CA GLY A 26 -9.38 11.61 -29.50
C GLY A 26 -8.27 11.82 -28.46
N LEU A 27 -8.02 13.06 -28.05
CA LEU A 27 -7.08 13.40 -26.97
C LEU A 27 -7.52 12.81 -25.64
N MET A 28 -8.82 12.90 -25.29
CA MET A 28 -9.36 12.27 -24.08
C MET A 28 -9.24 10.75 -24.12
N THR A 29 -9.49 10.10 -25.26
CA THR A 29 -9.35 8.66 -25.43
C THR A 29 -7.88 8.24 -25.40
N VAL A 30 -6.97 8.98 -26.03
CA VAL A 30 -5.52 8.70 -26.00
C VAL A 30 -4.94 8.94 -24.61
N THR A 31 -5.38 9.96 -23.89
CA THR A 31 -5.00 10.16 -22.48
C THR A 31 -5.61 9.10 -21.57
N TRP A 32 -6.83 8.63 -21.85
CA TRP A 32 -7.47 7.51 -21.15
C TRP A 32 -6.74 6.18 -21.37
N LEU A 33 -6.46 5.81 -22.62
CA LEU A 33 -5.68 4.62 -22.98
C LEU A 33 -4.24 4.75 -22.47
N GLY A 34 -3.69 5.97 -22.56
CA GLY A 34 -2.41 6.33 -21.97
C GLY A 34 -2.39 6.04 -20.48
N TRP A 35 -3.42 6.43 -19.72
CA TRP A 35 -3.58 6.13 -18.30
C TRP A 35 -3.55 4.63 -17.99
N GLU A 36 -4.30 3.83 -18.75
CA GLU A 36 -4.36 2.35 -18.59
C GLU A 36 -3.01 1.68 -18.88
N ASN A 37 -2.25 2.22 -19.83
CA ASN A 37 -0.95 1.69 -20.23
C ASN A 37 0.25 2.43 -19.62
N ARG A 38 0.04 3.42 -18.72
CA ARG A 38 1.16 4.08 -18.06
C ARG A 38 1.91 3.05 -17.21
N PRO A 39 3.26 3.03 -17.27
CA PRO A 39 4.04 2.41 -16.23
C PRO A 39 3.55 2.95 -14.89
N ALA A 40 3.42 2.08 -13.88
CA ALA A 40 2.95 2.50 -12.57
C ALA A 40 3.79 3.65 -11.97
N GLN A 41 5.05 3.75 -12.41
CA GLN A 41 6.03 4.84 -12.25
C GLN A 41 5.51 6.25 -12.62
N MET A 42 4.44 6.37 -13.41
CA MET A 42 3.89 7.65 -13.90
C MET A 42 2.51 7.98 -13.32
N ARG A 43 2.02 7.20 -12.34
CA ARG A 43 0.66 7.33 -11.79
C ARG A 43 0.57 8.23 -10.53
N SER A 44 1.68 8.47 -9.83
CA SER A 44 1.78 9.46 -8.75
C SER A 44 2.50 10.71 -9.24
N ALA A 45 2.03 11.87 -8.81
CA ALA A 45 2.58 13.17 -9.20
C ALA A 45 3.97 13.47 -8.59
N ARG A 46 4.54 12.55 -7.80
CA ARG A 46 5.72 12.79 -6.95
C ARG A 46 7.00 12.09 -7.43
N TYR A 47 6.95 11.34 -8.54
CA TYR A 47 8.04 10.48 -9.05
C TYR A 47 9.17 11.18 -9.81
N THR A 48 9.40 12.47 -9.62
CA THR A 48 10.47 13.19 -10.36
C THR A 48 11.77 13.36 -9.58
N ASN A 49 11.89 12.78 -8.37
CA ASN A 49 13.15 12.86 -7.63
C ASN A 49 14.07 11.67 -7.96
N VAL A 50 15.19 11.97 -8.63
CA VAL A 50 16.17 10.99 -9.17
C VAL A 50 17.46 10.98 -8.31
N GLN A 51 17.37 11.43 -7.06
CA GLN A 51 18.54 11.56 -6.18
C GLN A 51 19.07 10.20 -5.71
N ASN A 52 20.40 10.01 -5.80
CA ASN A 52 21.10 8.90 -5.14
C ASN A 52 21.39 9.26 -3.67
N TYR A 53 20.57 8.74 -2.75
CA TYR A 53 20.65 9.03 -1.32
C TYR A 53 21.88 8.43 -0.61
N GLU A 54 22.61 7.51 -1.24
CA GLU A 54 23.90 7.05 -0.71
C GLU A 54 24.92 8.18 -0.66
N THR A 55 24.83 9.14 -1.60
CA THR A 55 25.75 10.28 -1.72
C THR A 55 25.29 11.51 -0.96
N ILE A 56 24.08 11.48 -0.40
CA ILE A 56 23.49 12.59 0.33
C ILE A 56 23.91 12.50 1.79
N THR A 57 24.43 13.61 2.32
CA THR A 57 24.67 13.80 3.75
C THR A 57 23.34 14.10 4.42
N GLY A 58 22.89 13.21 5.29
CA GLY A 58 21.68 13.43 6.10
C GLY A 58 21.88 14.58 7.09
N SER A 59 20.79 15.19 7.54
CA SER A 59 20.78 16.29 8.51
C SER A 59 21.07 15.85 9.95
N TYR A 60 21.10 14.54 10.20
CA TYR A 60 21.39 13.93 11.50
C TYR A 60 22.24 12.67 11.31
N ASP A 61 23.08 12.36 12.29
CA ASP A 61 23.95 11.19 12.28
C ASP A 61 23.30 10.03 13.06
N PHE A 62 22.87 8.99 12.34
CA PHE A 62 22.25 7.79 12.91
C PHE A 62 23.26 6.65 13.21
N THR A 63 24.55 6.94 13.37
CA THR A 63 25.59 5.94 13.63
C THR A 63 25.28 5.03 14.83
N ASP A 64 24.72 5.58 15.91
CA ASP A 64 24.31 4.79 17.08
C ASP A 64 23.18 3.79 16.74
N THR A 65 22.25 4.18 15.87
CA THR A 65 21.19 3.32 15.35
C THR A 65 21.72 2.22 14.47
N TYR A 66 22.68 2.53 13.60
CA TYR A 66 23.32 1.53 12.76
C TYR A 66 24.11 0.51 13.58
N THR A 67 24.85 0.97 14.58
CA THR A 67 25.62 0.11 15.50
C THR A 67 24.71 -0.84 16.27
N TYR A 68 23.54 -0.35 16.69
CA TYR A 68 22.54 -1.21 17.34
C TYR A 68 21.98 -2.28 16.39
N PHE A 69 21.61 -1.90 15.16
CA PHE A 69 21.16 -2.87 14.15
C PHE A 69 22.21 -3.97 13.90
N GLU A 70 23.48 -3.59 13.83
CA GLU A 70 24.62 -4.51 13.71
C GLU A 70 24.76 -5.42 14.93
N SER A 71 24.57 -4.90 16.15
CA SER A 71 24.61 -5.70 17.39
C SER A 71 23.51 -6.77 17.45
N LEU A 72 22.38 -6.53 16.77
CA LEU A 72 21.29 -7.51 16.58
C LEU A 72 21.56 -8.47 15.41
N GLY A 73 22.73 -8.39 14.78
CA GLY A 73 23.15 -9.19 13.65
C GLY A 73 22.50 -8.78 12.32
N ALA A 74 21.91 -7.58 12.22
CA ALA A 74 21.22 -7.13 11.01
C ALA A 74 21.71 -5.75 10.58
N PRO A 75 22.97 -5.64 10.11
CA PRO A 75 23.53 -4.36 9.70
C PRO A 75 22.71 -3.70 8.60
N VAL A 76 22.80 -2.37 8.52
CA VAL A 76 22.16 -1.59 7.47
C VAL A 76 22.86 -1.90 6.14
N SER A 77 22.08 -2.42 5.19
CA SER A 77 22.55 -2.72 3.84
C SER A 77 22.54 -1.49 2.93
N GLN A 78 21.55 -0.61 3.09
CA GLN A 78 21.41 0.62 2.31
C GLN A 78 20.50 1.63 3.01
N SER A 79 20.79 2.92 2.81
CA SER A 79 19.89 4.03 3.13
C SER A 79 19.19 4.47 1.83
N LEU A 80 17.88 4.35 1.83
CA LEU A 80 17.01 4.59 0.67
C LEU A 80 16.56 6.03 0.58
N PHE A 81 16.54 6.74 1.71
CA PHE A 81 16.16 8.13 1.79
C PHE A 81 16.76 8.79 3.04
N LYS A 82 17.13 10.07 2.94
CA LYS A 82 17.64 10.89 4.04
C LYS A 82 17.07 12.30 4.00
N LEU A 83 16.64 12.82 5.14
CA LEU A 83 16.36 14.24 5.28
C LEU A 83 17.66 15.04 5.10
N GLU A 84 17.70 15.95 4.14
CA GLU A 84 18.89 16.78 3.88
C GLU A 84 19.07 17.94 4.86
N LYS A 85 17.95 18.49 5.35
CA LYS A 85 17.93 19.65 6.24
C LYS A 85 16.91 19.46 7.34
N PRO A 86 17.27 19.79 8.60
CA PRO A 86 16.33 19.74 9.70
C PRO A 86 15.22 20.79 9.46
N TYR A 87 14.03 20.52 9.99
CA TYR A 87 12.95 21.51 9.99
C TYR A 87 12.21 21.46 11.32
N THR A 88 11.68 22.62 11.69
CA THR A 88 10.96 22.83 12.95
C THR A 88 9.50 23.12 12.66
N TYR A 89 8.63 22.46 13.40
CA TYR A 89 7.24 22.89 13.53
C TYR A 89 7.11 23.72 14.79
N ASN A 90 6.87 25.01 14.59
CA ASN A 90 6.63 25.93 15.68
C ASN A 90 5.14 25.87 16.01
N ALA A 91 4.79 25.41 17.21
CA ALA A 91 3.46 25.62 17.76
C ALA A 91 3.51 26.74 18.80
N ASN A 92 2.36 27.27 19.20
CA ASN A 92 2.31 28.40 20.13
C ASN A 92 2.99 28.12 21.48
N LYS A 93 3.16 26.84 21.85
CA LYS A 93 3.66 26.43 23.17
C LYS A 93 4.94 25.59 23.15
N VAL A 94 5.15 24.78 22.11
CA VAL A 94 6.26 23.81 22.02
C VAL A 94 6.76 23.79 20.58
N ASP A 95 8.08 23.76 20.40
CA ASP A 95 8.69 23.58 19.09
C ASP A 95 9.06 22.10 18.90
N VAL A 96 8.70 21.52 17.75
CA VAL A 96 9.05 20.14 17.39
C VAL A 96 10.02 20.17 16.23
N VAL A 97 11.27 19.84 16.50
CA VAL A 97 12.36 19.81 15.53
C VAL A 97 12.57 18.38 15.04
N PHE A 98 12.37 18.16 13.74
CA PHE A 98 12.81 16.94 13.07
C PHE A 98 14.25 17.17 12.61
N GLN A 99 15.21 16.70 13.42
CA GLN A 99 16.63 16.91 13.10
C GLN A 99 17.08 16.04 11.93
N GLY A 100 16.48 14.87 11.77
CA GLY A 100 16.78 13.96 10.67
C GLY A 100 15.80 12.81 10.62
N TYR A 101 15.71 12.18 9.46
CA TYR A 101 15.09 10.87 9.36
C TYR A 101 15.64 10.14 8.14
N GLU A 102 15.68 8.82 8.21
CA GLU A 102 16.14 7.96 7.13
C GLU A 102 15.27 6.71 6.96
N LEU A 103 15.09 6.29 5.71
CA LEU A 103 14.51 4.98 5.39
C LEU A 103 15.66 4.01 5.12
N VAL A 104 15.82 2.99 5.95
CA VAL A 104 16.92 2.03 5.85
C VAL A 104 16.41 0.62 5.55
N GLU A 105 17.21 -0.15 4.82
CA GLU A 105 17.03 -1.59 4.63
C GLU A 105 18.19 -2.35 5.26
N LEU A 106 17.87 -3.38 6.04
CA LEU A 106 18.80 -4.25 6.74
C LEU A 106 19.08 -5.50 5.91
N GLU A 107 20.25 -6.13 6.12
CA GLU A 107 20.60 -7.38 5.42
C GLU A 107 19.62 -8.53 5.73
N GLN A 108 19.14 -8.60 6.97
CA GLN A 108 18.21 -9.63 7.42
C GLN A 108 17.05 -9.07 8.24
N ALA A 109 15.96 -9.84 8.27
CA ALA A 109 14.73 -9.41 8.92
C ALA A 109 14.84 -9.64 10.42
N ILE A 110 14.68 -8.57 11.21
CA ILE A 110 14.68 -8.63 12.66
C ILE A 110 13.36 -8.12 13.21
N GLN A 111 13.10 -8.44 14.47
CA GLN A 111 12.03 -7.85 15.25
C GLN A 111 12.70 -7.10 16.39
N ILE A 112 12.47 -5.78 16.46
CA ILE A 112 13.00 -4.95 17.55
C ILE A 112 11.91 -4.83 18.60
N GLY A 113 12.18 -5.38 19.78
CA GLY A 113 11.25 -5.36 20.89
C GLY A 113 10.49 -6.65 21.12
N THR A 114 9.70 -6.67 22.19
CA THR A 114 9.02 -7.88 22.68
C THR A 114 7.52 -7.91 22.37
N ALA A 115 6.96 -6.79 21.89
CA ALA A 115 5.54 -6.69 21.56
C ALA A 115 5.16 -7.64 20.40
N SER A 116 4.11 -8.43 20.61
CA SER A 116 3.57 -9.37 19.61
C SER A 116 3.08 -8.69 18.33
N ARG A 117 2.86 -7.39 18.37
CA ARG A 117 2.44 -6.58 17.22
C ARG A 117 3.62 -6.13 16.35
N THR A 118 4.86 -6.16 16.83
CA THR A 118 6.02 -5.68 16.06
C THR A 118 6.37 -6.66 14.94
N PRO A 119 6.35 -6.23 13.67
CA PRO A 119 6.59 -7.12 12.56
C PRO A 119 8.09 -7.44 12.47
N LYS A 120 8.41 -8.70 12.20
CA LYS A 120 9.75 -9.07 11.75
C LYS A 120 9.96 -8.51 10.34
N THR A 121 10.84 -7.53 10.18
CA THR A 121 11.05 -6.82 8.91
C THR A 121 12.52 -6.48 8.67
N LYS A 122 12.86 -6.20 7.41
CA LYS A 122 14.16 -5.66 7.00
C LYS A 122 14.14 -4.14 6.87
N ARG A 123 12.97 -3.50 7.01
CA ARG A 123 12.78 -2.10 6.56
C ARG A 123 12.31 -1.26 7.72
N TYR A 124 13.09 -0.22 8.01
CA TYR A 124 12.84 0.68 9.13
C TYR A 124 12.93 2.11 8.66
N LEU A 125 11.99 2.93 9.09
CA LEU A 125 12.15 4.38 9.07
C LEU A 125 12.63 4.81 10.45
N ILE A 126 13.75 5.51 10.49
CA ILE A 126 14.38 6.05 11.69
C ILE A 126 14.20 7.56 11.68
N ILE A 127 13.75 8.17 12.77
CA ILE A 127 13.47 9.60 12.86
C ILE A 127 14.05 10.13 14.17
N HIS A 128 14.85 11.18 14.10
CA HIS A 128 15.29 11.92 15.28
C HIS A 128 14.41 13.15 15.50
N VAL A 129 13.81 13.23 16.69
CA VAL A 129 12.91 14.33 17.08
C VAL A 129 13.40 14.97 18.36
N VAL A 130 13.46 16.30 18.35
CA VAL A 130 13.66 17.13 19.54
C VAL A 130 12.38 17.94 19.79
N MET A 131 11.90 17.93 21.03
CA MET A 131 10.84 18.83 21.47
C MET A 131 11.42 19.85 22.43
N GLU A 132 11.17 21.12 22.16
CA GLU A 132 11.67 22.25 22.92
C GLU A 132 10.51 22.93 23.65
N ASN A 133 10.57 22.95 24.97
CA ASN A 133 9.61 23.65 25.81
C ASN A 133 10.09 25.08 26.04
N HIS A 134 9.44 26.04 25.39
CA HIS A 134 9.69 27.48 25.60
C HIS A 134 8.71 28.11 26.59
N GLN A 135 7.95 27.30 27.32
CA GLN A 135 7.06 27.76 28.36
C GLN A 135 7.80 27.84 29.70
N GLN A 136 7.19 28.60 30.61
CA GLN A 136 7.65 28.75 31.99
C GLN A 136 7.17 27.61 32.91
N GLU A 137 6.34 26.71 32.39
CA GLU A 137 5.78 25.56 33.08
C GLU A 137 6.18 24.24 32.38
N PRO A 138 6.31 23.12 33.12
CA PRO A 138 6.60 21.83 32.53
C PRO A 138 5.50 21.39 31.58
N ILE A 139 5.89 20.71 30.51
CA ILE A 139 4.95 20.03 29.60
C ILE A 139 5.06 18.53 29.77
N VAL A 140 3.93 17.83 29.69
CA VAL A 140 3.86 16.38 29.74
C VAL A 140 3.46 15.86 28.37
N VAL A 141 4.40 15.20 27.71
CA VAL A 141 4.19 14.57 26.42
C VAL A 141 3.64 13.16 26.63
N LYS A 142 2.46 12.91 26.07
CA LYS A 142 1.76 11.61 26.09
C LYS A 142 1.38 11.20 24.69
N ASN A 143 1.00 9.93 24.56
CA ASN A 143 0.37 9.38 23.37
C ASN A 143 1.04 9.78 22.05
N PHE A 144 2.38 9.77 22.02
CA PHE A 144 3.14 10.06 20.81
C PHE A 144 3.11 8.84 19.89
N GLN A 145 1.94 8.53 19.32
CA GLN A 145 1.63 7.17 18.91
C GLN A 145 1.46 6.96 17.42
N ASN A 146 0.97 7.93 16.66
CA ASN A 146 0.40 7.55 15.38
C ASN A 146 1.19 8.09 14.19
N PHE A 147 1.64 7.16 13.35
CA PHE A 147 1.95 7.45 11.95
C PHE A 147 0.81 6.83 11.14
N ASN A 148 -0.07 7.66 10.61
CA ASN A 148 -1.24 7.20 9.85
C ASN A 148 -1.03 7.45 8.36
N PHE A 149 -1.19 6.40 7.55
CA PHE A 149 -1.39 6.57 6.12
C PHE A 149 -2.81 7.10 5.89
N GLU A 150 -3.00 7.92 4.85
CA GLU A 150 -4.30 8.55 4.59
C GLU A 150 -5.33 7.46 4.22
N ARG A 151 -6.13 7.05 5.21
CA ARG A 151 -7.22 6.04 5.22
C ARG A 151 -6.87 4.65 5.77
N ASP A 152 -7.22 4.50 7.05
CA ASP A 152 -7.91 3.38 7.72
C ASP A 152 -7.32 1.99 7.94
N TYR A 153 -6.18 1.54 7.42
CA TYR A 153 -5.79 0.13 7.70
C TYR A 153 -4.33 -0.17 8.07
N LEU A 154 -3.46 0.83 8.23
CA LEU A 154 -2.03 0.56 8.35
C LEU A 154 -1.36 1.47 9.38
N THR A 155 -1.52 1.12 10.65
CA THR A 155 -0.70 1.70 11.73
C THR A 155 0.72 1.14 11.60
N ALA A 156 1.68 2.00 11.28
CA ALA A 156 3.07 1.57 11.29
C ALA A 156 3.47 1.20 12.72
N ILE A 157 4.09 0.02 12.90
CA ILE A 157 4.33 -0.50 14.24
C ILE A 157 5.65 0.06 14.77
N LYS A 158 5.57 0.90 15.81
CA LYS A 158 6.75 1.37 16.53
C LYS A 158 7.41 0.20 17.26
N THR A 159 8.75 0.22 17.30
CA THR A 159 9.51 -0.78 18.05
C THR A 159 9.43 -0.51 19.55
N ASP A 160 9.55 -1.56 20.36
CA ASP A 160 9.53 -1.50 21.83
C ASP A 160 10.74 -0.71 22.39
N ALA A 161 10.64 -0.30 23.66
CA ALA A 161 11.60 0.53 24.39
C ALA A 161 12.93 -0.16 24.74
N SER A 162 13.25 -1.31 24.14
CA SER A 162 14.49 -2.06 24.39
C SER A 162 15.73 -1.43 23.74
N TYR A 163 15.56 -0.40 22.91
CA TYR A 163 16.66 0.33 22.27
C TYR A 163 17.13 1.49 23.16
N PRO A 164 18.43 1.62 23.45
CA PRO A 164 18.99 2.77 24.17
C PRO A 164 18.91 4.03 23.30
N ASN A 165 18.33 5.13 23.81
CA ASN A 165 18.05 6.42 23.13
C ASN A 165 16.66 6.59 22.49
N LEU A 166 15.75 5.61 22.63
CA LEU A 166 14.33 5.77 22.26
C LEU A 166 13.53 6.47 23.37
N ASN A 167 13.86 7.72 23.73
CA ASN A 167 13.12 8.43 24.79
C ASN A 167 11.61 8.49 24.47
N TRP A 168 11.23 8.68 23.20
CA TRP A 168 9.85 8.73 22.74
C TRP A 168 9.08 7.40 22.75
N THR A 169 9.74 6.24 22.87
CA THR A 169 9.02 4.96 22.97
C THR A 169 8.32 4.74 24.29
N SER A 170 8.83 5.36 25.37
CA SER A 170 8.17 5.37 26.67
C SER A 170 6.81 6.09 26.62
N ALA A 171 6.69 7.16 25.82
CA ALA A 171 5.45 7.92 25.61
C ALA A 171 4.47 7.29 24.59
N SER A 172 4.40 5.96 24.53
CA SER A 172 3.58 5.19 23.57
C SER A 172 2.34 4.54 24.21
N ALA A 173 1.59 3.73 23.44
CA ALA A 173 0.25 3.16 23.75
C ALA A 173 0.13 2.39 25.06
N THR A 174 1.25 2.08 25.71
CA THR A 174 1.31 1.41 27.01
C THR A 174 1.27 2.38 28.20
N GLY A 175 1.13 3.69 27.97
CA GLY A 175 0.78 4.67 29.02
C GLY A 175 1.97 5.29 29.75
N GLY A 176 3.15 5.39 29.12
CA GLY A 176 4.22 6.22 29.66
C GLY A 176 4.07 7.69 29.24
N GLN A 177 4.77 8.55 29.96
CA GLN A 177 4.75 10.00 29.76
C GLN A 177 6.16 10.56 29.92
N ILE A 178 6.47 11.62 29.20
CA ILE A 178 7.75 12.33 29.30
C ILE A 178 7.47 13.76 29.71
N THR A 179 8.00 14.18 30.85
CA THR A 179 7.90 15.57 31.29
C THR A 179 9.12 16.33 30.81
N ILE A 180 8.90 17.41 30.06
CA ILE A 180 9.94 18.33 29.58
C ILE A 180 9.85 19.59 30.43
N GLN A 181 10.93 19.91 31.13
CA GLN A 181 10.99 21.04 32.05
C GLN A 181 10.91 22.38 31.29
N PRO A 182 10.53 23.48 31.96
CA PRO A 182 10.55 24.82 31.38
C PRO A 182 11.91 25.15 30.74
N GLU A 183 11.89 25.85 29.60
CA GLU A 183 13.08 26.30 28.87
C GLU A 183 14.10 25.17 28.59
N SER A 184 13.61 23.95 28.38
CA SER A 184 14.43 22.77 28.17
C SER A 184 13.97 21.97 26.95
N SER A 185 14.87 21.15 26.42
CA SER A 185 14.63 20.30 25.27
C SER A 185 14.77 18.83 25.62
N GLN A 186 13.92 17.99 25.04
CA GLN A 186 14.06 16.54 25.08
C GLN A 186 14.26 16.01 23.67
N ALA A 187 15.33 15.23 23.48
CA ALA A 187 15.65 14.56 22.23
C ALA A 187 15.37 13.06 22.31
N GLY A 188 15.13 12.44 21.17
CA GLY A 188 15.03 10.99 21.08
C GLY A 188 14.75 10.51 19.66
N ASP A 189 15.05 9.23 19.44
CA ASP A 189 14.74 8.58 18.19
C ASP A 189 13.34 7.94 18.20
N LEU A 190 12.82 7.71 17.01
CA LEU A 190 11.65 6.92 16.71
C LEU A 190 12.03 5.91 15.63
N LEU A 191 11.79 4.63 15.93
CA LEU A 191 11.97 3.53 14.98
C LEU A 191 10.60 3.00 14.55
N VAL A 192 10.35 3.04 13.26
CA VAL A 192 9.10 2.62 12.64
C VAL A 192 9.36 1.39 11.79
N ALA A 193 8.86 0.24 12.23
CA ALA A 193 8.99 -1.02 11.49
C ALA A 193 7.98 -1.06 10.34
N LEU A 194 8.47 -1.19 9.11
CA LEU A 194 7.63 -1.20 7.92
C LEU A 194 7.40 -2.64 7.46
N SER A 195 6.15 -3.09 7.47
CA SER A 195 5.79 -4.34 6.78
C SER A 195 5.96 -4.16 5.26
N PRO A 196 5.99 -5.24 4.46
CA PRO A 196 6.01 -5.14 3.00
C PRO A 196 4.92 -4.22 2.45
N THR A 197 3.72 -4.28 3.04
CA THR A 197 2.57 -3.43 2.69
C THR A 197 2.81 -1.96 3.04
N HIS A 198 3.27 -1.66 4.26
CA HIS A 198 3.58 -0.28 4.66
C HIS A 198 4.67 0.31 3.79
N TYR A 199 5.73 -0.47 3.54
CA TYR A 199 6.83 -0.07 2.68
C TYR A 199 6.34 0.26 1.27
N ALA A 200 5.54 -0.62 0.64
CA ALA A 200 4.96 -0.37 -0.68
C ALA A 200 4.08 0.90 -0.73
N ASN A 201 3.31 1.17 0.32
CA ASN A 201 2.41 2.32 0.37
C ASN A 201 3.14 3.66 0.46
N LEU A 202 4.33 3.71 1.06
CA LEU A 202 5.19 4.91 1.03
C LEU A 202 5.38 5.44 -0.39
N PHE A 203 5.52 4.52 -1.35
CA PHE A 203 5.80 4.86 -2.74
C PHE A 203 4.55 5.20 -3.54
N MET A 204 3.38 4.71 -3.13
CA MET A 204 2.09 5.04 -3.74
C MET A 204 1.59 6.42 -3.28
N ASP A 205 1.58 6.67 -1.97
CA ASP A 205 1.08 7.92 -1.38
C ASP A 205 2.12 9.05 -1.42
N GLY A 206 3.38 8.70 -1.63
CA GLY A 206 4.50 9.64 -1.74
C GLY A 206 4.83 10.37 -0.44
N GLY A 207 4.53 9.78 0.72
CA GLY A 207 4.82 10.35 2.02
C GLY A 207 4.25 9.56 3.20
N ILE A 208 4.68 9.90 4.41
CA ILE A 208 4.16 9.39 5.68
C ILE A 208 3.47 10.52 6.39
N LYS A 209 2.27 10.32 6.96
CA LYS A 209 1.74 11.30 7.91
C LYS A 209 2.16 10.94 9.32
N VAL A 210 2.63 11.95 10.03
CA VAL A 210 2.97 11.89 11.44
C VAL A 210 1.86 12.59 12.20
N GLU A 211 1.25 11.91 13.15
CA GLU A 211 0.36 12.55 14.12
C GLU A 211 1.17 13.27 15.20
N SER A 212 0.59 14.33 15.74
CA SER A 212 1.10 15.01 16.93
C SER A 212 1.15 14.07 18.12
N PRO A 213 2.13 14.24 19.01
CA PRO A 213 1.93 13.83 20.40
C PRO A 213 0.78 14.61 21.05
N GLU A 214 0.15 14.03 22.08
CA GLU A 214 -0.70 14.77 23.01
C GLU A 214 0.21 15.49 24.02
N ILE A 215 -0.06 16.77 24.31
CA ILE A 215 0.72 17.55 25.26
C ILE A 215 -0.24 18.13 26.30
N ASP A 216 -0.05 17.70 27.54
CA ASP A 216 -0.77 18.23 28.69
C ASP A 216 0.15 19.16 29.50
N PHE A 217 -0.41 20.23 30.04
CA PHE A 217 0.25 21.04 31.07
C PHE A 217 -0.09 20.43 32.44
N GLU A 218 0.87 20.39 33.37
CA GLU A 218 0.62 19.74 34.69
C GLU A 218 -0.54 20.38 35.46
N ASP A 219 -0.79 21.68 35.25
CA ASP A 219 -1.78 22.47 36.00
C ASP A 219 -3.07 22.77 35.22
N ASP A 220 -3.21 22.39 33.95
CA ASP A 220 -4.32 22.81 33.09
C ASP A 220 -5.05 21.63 32.43
N LEU A 221 -6.39 21.62 32.51
CA LEU A 221 -7.27 20.62 31.87
C LEU A 221 -7.43 20.86 30.35
N SER A 222 -6.54 21.65 29.75
CA SER A 222 -6.54 21.93 28.32
C SER A 222 -5.90 20.77 27.56
N ASP A 223 -6.76 19.97 26.91
CA ASP A 223 -6.37 18.91 25.98
C ASP A 223 -5.88 19.56 24.66
N ASP A 224 -4.73 20.22 24.73
CA ASP A 224 -4.11 20.91 23.61
C ASP A 224 -3.31 19.90 22.78
N ARG A 225 -4.00 19.25 21.83
CA ARG A 225 -3.32 18.48 20.78
C ARG A 225 -2.45 19.42 19.96
N LEU A 226 -1.13 19.26 20.03
CA LEU A 226 -0.16 20.14 19.38
C LEU A 226 -0.43 20.34 17.88
N PHE A 227 -0.98 19.31 17.22
CA PHE A 227 -1.51 19.43 15.87
C PHE A 227 -2.99 19.04 15.88
N GLU A 228 -3.90 20.03 15.75
CA GLU A 228 -5.32 19.78 15.45
C GLU A 228 -5.52 19.02 14.11
N SER A 229 -4.45 18.86 13.31
CA SER A 229 -4.47 18.22 12.00
C SER A 229 -3.19 17.43 11.72
N TYR A 230 -3.35 16.22 11.17
CA TYR A 230 -2.30 15.37 10.62
C TYR A 230 -1.33 16.17 9.72
N ARG A 231 -0.02 15.99 9.90
CA ARG A 231 0.99 16.54 8.98
C ARG A 231 1.63 15.44 8.15
N GLN A 232 1.56 15.59 6.83
CA GLN A 232 2.23 14.70 5.89
C GLN A 232 3.70 15.12 5.74
N LEU A 233 4.60 14.21 6.06
CA LEU A 233 5.99 14.25 5.62
C LEU A 233 6.06 13.65 4.23
N ASP A 234 6.32 14.52 3.26
CA ASP A 234 6.61 14.07 1.91
C ASP A 234 7.98 13.39 1.94
N LEU A 235 7.99 12.09 1.65
CA LEU A 235 9.23 11.35 1.48
C LEU A 235 9.59 11.42 0.00
N PRO A 236 10.67 12.11 -0.40
CA PRO A 236 11.22 11.89 -1.71
C PRO A 236 11.75 10.45 -1.81
N ILE A 237 11.61 9.91 -3.01
CA ILE A 237 11.68 8.48 -3.28
C ILE A 237 12.88 8.24 -4.21
N ALA A 238 13.71 7.23 -3.93
CA ALA A 238 14.76 6.79 -4.86
C ALA A 238 14.17 6.01 -6.06
N GLU A 239 14.56 6.38 -7.28
CA GLU A 239 14.11 5.72 -8.52
C GLU A 239 14.42 4.20 -8.53
N THR A 240 15.56 3.80 -7.95
CA THR A 240 15.95 2.39 -7.84
C THR A 240 15.04 1.59 -6.92
N ALA A 241 14.47 2.22 -5.89
CA ALA A 241 13.48 1.59 -5.00
C ALA A 241 12.10 1.53 -5.68
N VAL A 242 11.73 2.56 -6.45
CA VAL A 242 10.54 2.55 -7.32
C VAL A 242 10.62 1.41 -8.32
N ALA A 243 11.74 1.26 -9.02
CA ALA A 243 11.92 0.19 -10.00
C ALA A 243 11.67 -1.19 -9.35
N LYS A 244 12.20 -1.47 -8.16
CA LYS A 244 11.97 -2.75 -7.44
C LYS A 244 10.51 -3.01 -7.05
N ILE A 245 9.72 -1.95 -6.88
CA ILE A 245 8.33 -2.01 -6.39
C ILE A 245 7.34 -1.96 -7.57
N TYR A 246 7.73 -1.29 -8.65
CA TYR A 246 6.95 -1.04 -9.86
C TYR A 246 7.49 -1.77 -11.09
N ASP A 247 8.40 -2.74 -10.95
CA ASP A 247 8.62 -3.82 -11.93
C ASP A 247 7.40 -4.77 -11.97
N THR A 248 6.21 -4.17 -11.96
CA THR A 248 4.88 -4.75 -11.92
C THR A 248 4.40 -5.16 -13.31
N SER A 249 5.31 -5.23 -14.29
CA SER A 249 5.04 -5.84 -15.59
C SER A 249 4.59 -7.30 -15.44
N ALA A 250 4.99 -7.95 -14.35
CA ALA A 250 4.53 -9.28 -14.00
C ALA A 250 3.25 -9.29 -13.14
N ALA A 251 2.80 -8.20 -12.51
CA ALA A 251 1.68 -8.23 -11.56
C ALA A 251 0.37 -8.70 -12.25
N LEU A 252 -0.42 -9.53 -11.57
CA LEU A 252 -1.76 -9.86 -12.08
C LEU A 252 -2.66 -8.60 -12.10
N PRO A 253 -3.48 -8.40 -13.15
CA PRO A 253 -4.36 -7.24 -13.23
C PRO A 253 -5.46 -7.26 -12.16
N THR A 254 -5.81 -6.08 -11.64
CA THR A 254 -6.89 -5.84 -10.66
C THR A 254 -8.03 -5.04 -11.29
N ASN A 255 -9.24 -5.14 -10.76
CA ASN A 255 -10.43 -4.42 -11.21
C ASN A 255 -10.65 -3.17 -10.36
N MET A 256 -9.98 -2.08 -10.72
CA MET A 256 -9.91 -0.88 -9.88
C MET A 256 -11.20 -0.04 -9.88
N LEU A 257 -12.15 -0.29 -10.79
CA LEU A 257 -13.42 0.47 -10.87
C LEU A 257 -14.57 -0.36 -11.49
N ARG A 258 -14.71 -1.66 -11.18
CA ARG A 258 -15.73 -2.60 -11.73
C ARG A 258 -15.87 -2.66 -13.28
N SER A 259 -15.13 -1.84 -14.01
CA SER A 259 -15.27 -1.51 -15.42
C SER A 259 -13.92 -1.16 -16.07
N ALA A 260 -12.83 -1.12 -15.29
CA ALA A 260 -11.49 -0.80 -15.76
C ALA A 260 -10.48 -1.72 -15.06
N ASN A 261 -9.68 -2.42 -15.86
CA ASN A 261 -8.55 -3.20 -15.37
C ASN A 261 -7.38 -2.25 -15.09
N GLY A 262 -6.70 -2.45 -13.96
CA GLY A 262 -5.49 -1.76 -13.58
C GLY A 262 -4.42 -2.73 -13.10
N HIS A 263 -3.28 -2.18 -12.73
CA HIS A 263 -2.15 -2.91 -12.16
C HIS A 263 -1.69 -2.13 -10.93
N GLY A 264 -1.37 -2.85 -9.86
CA GLY A 264 -0.83 -2.29 -8.62
C GLY A 264 0.56 -2.83 -8.32
N VAL A 265 1.05 -2.47 -7.14
CA VAL A 265 2.32 -2.93 -6.57
C VAL A 265 2.12 -4.28 -5.91
N VAL A 266 2.88 -5.29 -6.36
CA VAL A 266 2.91 -6.61 -5.72
C VAL A 266 3.68 -6.47 -4.41
N THR A 267 2.98 -6.66 -3.30
CA THR A 267 3.56 -6.69 -1.95
C THR A 267 4.10 -8.06 -1.59
N GLU A 268 3.50 -9.11 -2.16
CA GLU A 268 3.83 -10.50 -1.90
C GLU A 268 3.34 -11.37 -3.06
N GLN A 269 4.12 -12.40 -3.43
CA GLN A 269 3.82 -13.30 -4.54
C GLN A 269 4.15 -14.73 -4.13
N TYR A 270 3.31 -15.65 -4.58
CA TYR A 270 3.47 -17.10 -4.40
C TYR A 270 3.23 -17.83 -5.74
N LEU A 271 3.99 -18.90 -5.98
CA LEU A 271 3.92 -19.73 -7.19
C LEU A 271 3.63 -21.20 -6.83
N PRO A 272 2.41 -21.52 -6.33
CA PRO A 272 2.12 -22.84 -5.80
C PRO A 272 2.14 -23.95 -6.85
N ASP A 273 1.72 -23.68 -8.10
CA ASP A 273 1.63 -24.64 -9.21
C ASP A 273 0.96 -25.99 -8.82
N VAL A 274 -0.17 -25.91 -8.10
CA VAL A 274 -0.90 -27.08 -7.60
C VAL A 274 -2.13 -27.35 -8.47
N THR A 275 -2.25 -28.59 -8.97
CA THR A 275 -3.40 -29.05 -9.76
C THR A 275 -4.41 -29.83 -8.92
N PHE A 276 -5.67 -29.44 -9.04
CA PHE A 276 -6.83 -30.09 -8.46
C PHE A 276 -7.69 -30.70 -9.58
N LYS A 277 -8.32 -31.85 -9.30
CA LYS A 277 -9.18 -32.57 -10.26
C LYS A 277 -10.57 -32.79 -9.65
N SER A 278 -11.59 -32.68 -10.47
CA SER A 278 -12.95 -33.06 -10.09
C SER A 278 -13.05 -34.58 -9.89
N GLU A 279 -13.99 -35.02 -9.06
CA GLU A 279 -14.21 -36.46 -8.80
C GLU A 279 -14.56 -37.25 -10.06
N ASP A 280 -15.27 -36.62 -10.99
CA ASP A 280 -15.64 -37.20 -12.29
C ASP A 280 -14.53 -37.08 -13.36
N GLY A 281 -13.42 -36.42 -13.04
CA GLY A 281 -12.28 -36.20 -13.93
C GLY A 281 -12.56 -35.25 -15.10
N LEU A 282 -13.74 -34.62 -15.17
CA LEU A 282 -14.15 -33.76 -16.29
C LEU A 282 -13.58 -32.35 -16.21
N LEU A 283 -13.13 -31.91 -15.04
CA LEU A 283 -12.55 -30.58 -14.83
C LEU A 283 -11.28 -30.70 -14.00
N SER A 284 -10.25 -29.98 -14.40
CA SER A 284 -9.09 -29.75 -13.55
C SER A 284 -8.74 -28.27 -13.50
N ALA A 285 -8.14 -27.86 -12.38
CA ALA A 285 -7.78 -26.48 -12.12
C ALA A 285 -6.38 -26.45 -11.52
N THR A 286 -5.47 -25.71 -12.14
CA THR A 286 -4.12 -25.47 -11.61
C THR A 286 -4.06 -24.06 -11.04
N LEU A 287 -3.79 -23.93 -9.75
CA LEU A 287 -3.51 -22.64 -9.13
C LEU A 287 -2.04 -22.32 -9.38
N GLU A 288 -1.78 -21.40 -10.31
CA GLU A 288 -0.41 -21.16 -10.79
C GLU A 288 0.28 -20.04 -10.02
N ARG A 289 -0.49 -19.05 -9.56
CA ARG A 289 0.07 -17.83 -8.97
C ARG A 289 -0.92 -17.12 -8.06
N ILE A 290 -0.42 -16.58 -6.95
CA ILE A 290 -1.16 -15.71 -6.02
C ILE A 290 -0.32 -14.45 -5.79
N ASP A 291 -0.90 -13.28 -6.04
CA ASP A 291 -0.32 -11.97 -5.82
C ASP A 291 -1.14 -11.18 -4.79
N PHE A 292 -0.47 -10.59 -3.80
CA PHE A 292 -1.05 -9.56 -2.94
C PHE A 292 -0.67 -8.19 -3.48
N ILE A 293 -1.66 -7.40 -3.90
CA ILE A 293 -1.45 -6.19 -4.70
C ILE A 293 -2.03 -4.98 -3.96
N ASN A 294 -1.27 -3.88 -3.94
CA ASN A 294 -1.73 -2.56 -3.52
C ASN A 294 -1.91 -1.67 -4.76
N ALA A 295 -3.08 -1.07 -4.96
CA ALA A 295 -3.40 -0.31 -6.18
C ALA A 295 -4.15 0.99 -5.87
N GLU A 296 -3.81 2.11 -6.51
CA GLU A 296 -4.47 3.43 -6.32
C GLU A 296 -5.71 3.60 -7.22
N TYR A 297 -6.89 3.86 -6.64
CA TYR A 297 -8.12 4.08 -7.41
C TYR A 297 -7.96 5.14 -8.51
N LYS A 298 -8.47 4.83 -9.70
CA LYS A 298 -8.64 5.85 -10.75
C LYS A 298 -9.73 6.84 -10.29
N PRO A 299 -9.52 8.16 -10.40
CA PRO A 299 -10.57 9.13 -10.15
C PRO A 299 -11.75 8.89 -11.11
N SER A 300 -12.91 8.48 -10.58
CA SER A 300 -14.14 8.34 -11.36
C SER A 300 -14.86 9.68 -11.45
N TYR A 301 -14.78 10.34 -12.61
CA TYR A 301 -15.55 11.57 -12.88
C TYR A 301 -17.02 11.31 -13.25
N ARG A 302 -17.46 10.03 -13.31
CA ARG A 302 -18.78 9.64 -13.83
C ARG A 302 -19.76 9.12 -12.78
N GLU A 303 -19.31 8.73 -11.59
CA GLU A 303 -20.21 8.20 -10.56
C GLU A 303 -20.45 9.22 -9.46
N GLY A 304 -21.49 10.03 -9.66
CA GLY A 304 -21.70 11.26 -8.91
C GLY A 304 -21.94 11.14 -7.40
N ARG A 305 -21.95 9.96 -6.76
CA ARG A 305 -22.30 9.87 -5.31
C ARG A 305 -21.69 8.77 -4.45
N ARG A 306 -20.80 7.86 -4.89
CA ARG A 306 -20.35 6.75 -4.00
C ARG A 306 -18.88 6.33 -4.00
N TYR A 307 -18.06 6.74 -4.96
CA TYR A 307 -16.68 6.26 -5.05
C TYR A 307 -15.66 7.40 -5.26
N ALA A 308 -15.93 8.57 -4.68
CA ALA A 308 -14.97 9.68 -4.61
C ALA A 308 -13.89 9.40 -3.55
N GLU A 309 -13.37 8.18 -3.56
CA GLU A 309 -12.44 7.69 -2.57
C GLU A 309 -11.09 7.51 -3.22
N LYS A 310 -10.31 8.60 -3.25
CA LYS A 310 -8.87 8.48 -3.45
C LYS A 310 -8.34 7.59 -2.32
N GLY A 311 -7.66 6.50 -2.65
CA GLY A 311 -7.18 5.53 -1.66
C GLY A 311 -6.43 4.38 -2.31
N VAL A 312 -5.59 3.73 -1.50
CA VAL A 312 -4.89 2.48 -1.87
C VAL A 312 -5.80 1.30 -1.52
N GLN A 313 -6.17 0.51 -2.51
CA GLN A 313 -6.87 -0.76 -2.35
C GLN A 313 -5.87 -1.89 -2.24
N ARG A 314 -6.02 -2.73 -1.22
CA ARG A 314 -5.32 -4.01 -1.15
C ARG A 314 -6.24 -5.12 -1.68
N SER A 315 -5.69 -5.96 -2.54
CA SER A 315 -6.39 -7.09 -3.14
C SER A 315 -5.50 -8.32 -3.13
N MET A 316 -6.11 -9.50 -2.98
CA MET A 316 -5.49 -10.76 -3.36
C MET A 316 -5.98 -11.12 -4.75
N VAL A 317 -5.06 -11.32 -5.70
CA VAL A 317 -5.36 -11.76 -7.06
C VAL A 317 -4.68 -13.09 -7.30
N TYR A 318 -5.37 -14.06 -7.88
CA TYR A 318 -4.75 -15.33 -8.23
C TYR A 318 -5.16 -15.82 -9.61
N ARG A 319 -4.23 -16.52 -10.27
CA ARG A 319 -4.41 -17.08 -11.60
C ARG A 319 -4.67 -18.57 -11.50
N VAL A 320 -5.78 -19.00 -12.08
CA VAL A 320 -6.18 -20.40 -12.19
C VAL A 320 -6.22 -20.78 -13.67
N ARG A 321 -5.51 -21.85 -14.03
CA ARG A 321 -5.63 -22.48 -15.34
C ARG A 321 -6.58 -23.67 -15.26
N PHE A 322 -7.72 -23.55 -15.91
CA PHE A 322 -8.70 -24.63 -16.02
C PHE A 322 -8.45 -25.48 -17.27
N GLU A 323 -8.63 -26.78 -17.15
CA GLU A 323 -8.71 -27.71 -18.27
C GLU A 323 -10.03 -28.49 -18.18
N ASN A 324 -10.85 -28.37 -19.22
CA ASN A 324 -12.13 -29.06 -19.34
C ASN A 324 -11.93 -30.33 -20.18
N HIS A 325 -11.97 -31.48 -19.52
CA HIS A 325 -11.89 -32.81 -20.13
C HIS A 325 -13.27 -33.36 -20.52
N GLY A 326 -14.33 -32.60 -20.25
CA GLY A 326 -15.71 -32.90 -20.66
C GLY A 326 -16.01 -32.51 -22.11
N THR A 327 -17.26 -32.68 -22.51
CA THR A 327 -17.71 -32.48 -23.90
C THR A 327 -18.45 -31.16 -24.14
N ARG A 328 -18.75 -30.40 -23.09
CA ARG A 328 -19.51 -29.13 -23.16
C ARG A 328 -18.67 -27.98 -22.62
N PRO A 329 -18.70 -26.79 -23.26
CA PRO A 329 -18.10 -25.60 -22.68
C PRO A 329 -18.71 -25.24 -21.32
N ILE A 330 -17.88 -24.75 -20.41
CA ILE A 330 -18.30 -24.25 -19.09
C ILE A 330 -18.16 -22.73 -19.11
N GLN A 331 -19.22 -22.00 -18.75
CA GLN A 331 -19.13 -20.55 -18.64
C GLN A 331 -18.43 -20.18 -17.34
N VAL A 332 -17.44 -19.29 -17.40
CA VAL A 332 -16.62 -18.94 -16.22
C VAL A 332 -17.43 -18.28 -15.10
N THR A 333 -18.52 -17.58 -15.42
CA THR A 333 -19.44 -17.01 -14.42
C THR A 333 -20.20 -18.05 -13.62
N ASP A 334 -20.29 -19.27 -14.12
CA ASP A 334 -21.02 -20.35 -13.46
C ASP A 334 -20.12 -21.05 -12.43
N LEU A 335 -18.85 -20.66 -12.35
CA LEU A 335 -17.86 -21.13 -11.40
C LEU A 335 -17.63 -20.07 -10.32
N GLN A 336 -17.91 -20.43 -9.08
CA GLN A 336 -17.47 -19.69 -7.90
C GLN A 336 -16.21 -20.35 -7.35
N THR A 337 -15.15 -19.58 -7.13
CA THR A 337 -13.92 -20.12 -6.54
C THR A 337 -13.69 -19.53 -5.16
N ALA A 338 -13.05 -20.30 -4.29
CA ALA A 338 -12.64 -19.86 -2.97
C ALA A 338 -11.19 -20.29 -2.74
N LEU A 339 -10.40 -19.40 -2.13
CA LEU A 339 -9.04 -19.67 -1.70
C LEU A 339 -8.88 -19.10 -0.29
N GLU A 340 -8.85 -19.96 0.71
CA GLU A 340 -8.86 -19.57 2.13
C GLU A 340 -7.96 -20.52 2.94
N SER A 341 -7.55 -20.12 4.14
CA SER A 341 -6.91 -21.08 5.06
C SER A 341 -7.91 -22.17 5.47
N VAL A 342 -7.43 -23.39 5.66
CA VAL A 342 -8.26 -24.50 6.17
C VAL A 342 -8.87 -24.17 7.55
N ASN A 343 -8.20 -23.31 8.32
CA ASN A 343 -8.61 -22.94 9.68
C ASN A 343 -9.69 -21.84 9.71
N THR A 344 -10.07 -21.26 8.56
CA THR A 344 -10.83 -20.00 8.53
C THR A 344 -12.32 -20.15 8.85
N GLY A 345 -12.87 -21.37 8.90
CA GLY A 345 -14.27 -21.65 9.23
C GLY A 345 -15.34 -21.01 8.31
N ARG A 346 -14.94 -20.14 7.37
CA ARG A 346 -15.79 -19.46 6.38
C ARG A 346 -15.06 -19.47 5.03
N LYS A 347 -15.77 -19.89 3.97
CA LYS A 347 -15.29 -19.83 2.58
C LYS A 347 -15.88 -18.60 1.89
N ARG A 348 -15.04 -17.75 1.29
CA ARG A 348 -15.50 -16.60 0.50
C ARG A 348 -15.51 -16.95 -0.97
N SER A 349 -16.59 -16.58 -1.65
CA SER A 349 -16.67 -16.69 -3.10
C SER A 349 -15.96 -15.49 -3.73
N ASN A 350 -15.02 -15.80 -4.62
CA ASN A 350 -14.29 -14.86 -5.44
C ASN A 350 -14.89 -14.84 -6.84
N TYR A 351 -15.01 -13.64 -7.41
CA TYR A 351 -15.55 -13.47 -8.76
C TYR A 351 -14.40 -13.35 -9.77
N PRO A 352 -14.58 -13.88 -10.99
CA PRO A 352 -13.59 -13.74 -12.04
C PRO A 352 -13.48 -12.27 -12.46
N ALA A 353 -12.26 -11.78 -12.66
CA ALA A 353 -12.00 -10.41 -13.12
C ALA A 353 -12.64 -10.13 -14.51
N SER A 354 -12.81 -11.17 -15.34
CA SER A 354 -13.53 -11.11 -16.61
C SER A 354 -14.69 -12.12 -16.66
N SER A 355 -15.92 -11.62 -16.76
CA SER A 355 -17.14 -12.43 -16.67
C SER A 355 -17.62 -13.06 -17.98
N ARG A 356 -17.09 -12.67 -19.14
CA ARG A 356 -17.56 -13.19 -20.44
C ARG A 356 -16.52 -14.09 -21.09
N SER A 357 -16.32 -15.28 -20.53
CA SER A 357 -15.46 -16.29 -21.14
C SER A 357 -15.93 -17.71 -20.87
N PHE A 358 -15.49 -18.64 -21.72
CA PHE A 358 -15.80 -20.06 -21.64
C PHE A 358 -14.50 -20.86 -21.46
N ILE A 359 -14.61 -21.98 -20.73
CA ILE A 359 -13.60 -23.04 -20.65
C ILE A 359 -14.05 -24.12 -21.63
N ASN A 360 -13.47 -24.10 -22.83
CA ASN A 360 -13.82 -25.03 -23.90
C ASN A 360 -13.21 -26.42 -23.63
N PRO A 361 -13.86 -27.49 -24.12
CA PRO A 361 -13.28 -28.84 -24.11
C PRO A 361 -11.87 -28.89 -24.70
N ASN A 362 -10.94 -29.52 -23.98
CA ASN A 362 -9.54 -29.76 -24.38
C ASN A 362 -8.72 -28.50 -24.68
N GLU A 363 -9.18 -27.32 -24.26
CA GLU A 363 -8.45 -26.07 -24.37
C GLU A 363 -8.18 -25.52 -22.97
N PRO A 364 -6.91 -25.33 -22.58
CA PRO A 364 -6.60 -24.72 -21.28
C PRO A 364 -7.08 -23.28 -21.28
N LYS A 365 -7.72 -22.86 -20.18
CA LYS A 365 -8.24 -21.52 -20.01
C LYS A 365 -7.73 -20.90 -18.71
N GLU A 366 -6.99 -19.81 -18.85
CA GLU A 366 -6.60 -18.98 -17.72
C GLU A 366 -7.77 -18.06 -17.30
N VAL A 367 -8.02 -18.03 -16.00
CA VAL A 367 -8.99 -17.17 -15.34
C VAL A 367 -8.32 -16.51 -14.14
N LEU A 368 -8.52 -15.21 -14.02
CA LEU A 368 -8.05 -14.41 -12.91
C LEU A 368 -9.19 -14.16 -11.94
N TYR A 369 -8.93 -14.35 -10.66
CA TYR A 369 -9.86 -14.06 -9.57
C TYR A 369 -9.27 -13.00 -8.66
N GLU A 370 -10.12 -12.09 -8.23
CA GLU A 370 -9.73 -11.01 -7.31
C GLU A 370 -10.63 -11.03 -6.08
N LEU A 371 -10.01 -10.80 -4.92
CA LEU A 371 -10.65 -10.55 -3.65
C LEU A 371 -10.22 -9.19 -3.11
N GLU A 372 -11.18 -8.26 -2.99
CA GLU A 372 -10.96 -6.91 -2.50
C GLU A 372 -10.96 -6.84 -0.96
N GLU A 373 -9.99 -6.14 -0.36
CA GLU A 373 -9.89 -5.90 1.09
C GLU A 373 -10.70 -4.66 1.51
N HIS A 374 -12.03 -4.66 1.36
CA HIS A 374 -12.86 -3.49 1.70
C HIS A 374 -13.15 -3.29 3.19
N SER A 375 -12.67 -4.17 4.09
CA SER A 375 -12.78 -4.00 5.55
C SER A 375 -12.20 -5.22 6.26
N ASN A 376 -11.15 -5.04 7.09
CA ASN A 376 -10.69 -5.92 8.19
C ASN A 376 -10.69 -7.46 7.99
N SER A 377 -10.71 -7.96 6.76
CA SER A 377 -11.20 -9.33 6.54
C SER A 377 -10.41 -10.15 5.54
N VAL A 378 -9.47 -9.59 4.77
CA VAL A 378 -8.53 -10.48 4.07
C VAL A 378 -7.65 -11.11 5.14
N MET A 379 -7.86 -12.41 5.37
CA MET A 379 -6.94 -13.18 6.18
C MET A 379 -5.57 -13.06 5.55
N LYS A 380 -4.60 -12.58 6.34
CA LYS A 380 -3.21 -12.57 5.91
C LYS A 380 -2.78 -14.02 5.75
N ILE A 381 -2.69 -14.48 4.50
CA ILE A 381 -2.10 -15.75 4.15
C ILE A 381 -0.58 -15.59 4.20
N ASN A 382 0.12 -16.52 4.84
CA ASN A 382 1.57 -16.53 4.94
C ASN A 382 2.12 -17.85 4.39
N SER A 383 3.39 -17.83 3.99
CA SER A 383 4.13 -19.07 3.72
C SER A 383 4.05 -20.03 4.91
N GLY A 384 3.79 -21.30 4.63
CA GLY A 384 3.55 -22.35 5.62
C GLY A 384 2.08 -22.55 6.00
N ASP A 385 1.19 -21.64 5.62
CA ASP A 385 -0.24 -21.82 5.86
C ASP A 385 -0.80 -22.94 4.98
N GLN A 386 -1.63 -23.80 5.57
CA GLN A 386 -2.42 -24.75 4.82
C GLN A 386 -3.66 -24.05 4.25
N LEU A 387 -3.75 -24.02 2.93
CA LEU A 387 -4.84 -23.41 2.17
C LEU A 387 -5.75 -24.46 1.57
N GLU A 388 -7.03 -24.11 1.43
CA GLU A 388 -8.02 -24.87 0.68
C GLU A 388 -8.42 -24.06 -0.56
N PHE A 389 -8.32 -24.70 -1.73
CA PHE A 389 -8.89 -24.19 -2.97
C PHE A 389 -10.17 -24.97 -3.28
N THR A 390 -11.27 -24.26 -3.52
CA THR A 390 -12.56 -24.88 -3.85
C THR A 390 -13.15 -24.21 -5.09
N VAL A 391 -13.75 -25.00 -5.99
CA VAL A 391 -14.59 -24.50 -7.08
C VAL A 391 -15.98 -25.11 -6.97
N VAL A 392 -16.98 -24.25 -7.05
CA VAL A 392 -18.39 -24.57 -6.87
C VAL A 392 -19.15 -24.12 -8.11
N SER A 393 -20.12 -24.92 -8.56
CA SER A 393 -21.04 -24.52 -9.63
C SER A 393 -22.06 -23.48 -9.15
N GLU A 394 -22.78 -22.86 -10.09
CA GLU A 394 -23.92 -21.99 -9.81
C GLU A 394 -25.00 -22.67 -8.94
N SER A 395 -25.17 -24.00 -9.08
CA SER A 395 -26.07 -24.81 -8.25
C SER A 395 -25.52 -25.16 -6.86
N ASN A 396 -24.41 -24.53 -6.43
CA ASN A 396 -23.74 -24.76 -5.16
C ASN A 396 -23.17 -26.20 -4.99
N ARG A 397 -22.93 -26.92 -6.09
CA ARG A 397 -22.26 -28.23 -6.06
C ARG A 397 -20.75 -28.01 -6.10
N THR A 398 -20.01 -28.59 -5.16
CA THR A 398 -18.54 -28.60 -5.21
C THR A 398 -18.10 -29.44 -6.41
N LEU A 399 -17.35 -28.82 -7.32
CA LEU A 399 -16.82 -29.47 -8.52
C LEU A 399 -15.41 -30.01 -8.27
N LEU A 400 -14.59 -29.24 -7.56
CA LEU A 400 -13.27 -29.64 -7.12
C LEU A 400 -12.92 -28.93 -5.81
N THR A 401 -12.19 -29.63 -4.96
CA THR A 401 -11.62 -29.08 -3.74
C THR A 401 -10.30 -29.76 -3.44
N GLY A 402 -9.39 -29.06 -2.79
CA GLY A 402 -8.18 -29.66 -2.25
C GLY A 402 -7.41 -28.70 -1.37
N THR A 403 -6.47 -29.26 -0.63
CA THR A 403 -5.62 -28.48 0.28
C THR A 403 -4.17 -28.57 -0.13
N PHE A 404 -3.40 -27.53 0.15
CA PHE A 404 -1.97 -27.47 -0.09
C PHE A 404 -1.31 -26.57 0.95
N ILE A 405 0.00 -26.73 1.13
CA ILE A 405 0.80 -25.84 1.97
C ILE A 405 1.33 -24.73 1.07
N LEU A 406 1.16 -23.48 1.46
CA LEU A 406 1.67 -22.36 0.69
C LEU A 406 3.19 -22.24 0.87
N GLU A 407 3.92 -22.57 -0.18
CA GLU A 407 5.37 -22.41 -0.25
C GLU A 407 5.74 -21.15 -1.06
N LYS A 408 6.91 -20.58 -0.78
CA LYS A 408 7.40 -19.36 -1.45
C LYS A 408 7.94 -19.63 -2.84
#